data_AF-A0AAU8XMX9-F1
#
_entry.id   AF-A0AAU8XMX9-F1
#
_cell.length_a   1.000
_cell.length_b   1.000
_cell.length_c   1.000
_cell.angle_alpha   90.00
_cell.angle_beta   90.00
_cell.angle_gamma   90.00
#
_symmetry.space_group_name_H-M   'P 1'
#
loop_
_entity.id
_entity.type
_entity.pdbx_description
1 polymer ?
#
loop_
_entity_poly.entity_id
_entity_poly.type
_entity_poly.pdbx_seq_one_letter_code
_entity_poly.pdbx_strand_id
1 'polypeptide(L)'
;MTTKNNISELLPEVQFPKKMSTAWCAEAFEELATAVDWIELGTDQMTPLQRQVWERYKKQTAQFAEDMLLAEGDRNAIIRRLGFDSRKS
;
A
#
# COMPACT_ATOMS: atom_id res chain seq x y z
N MET A 1 9.13 22.55 -10.35
CA MET A 1 7.78 21.93 -10.37
C MET A 1 7.85 20.70 -9.49
N THR A 2 7.32 20.81 -8.26
CA THR A 2 7.30 19.70 -7.31
C THR A 2 5.96 19.01 -7.53
N THR A 3 5.96 17.87 -8.22
CA THR A 3 4.82 16.95 -8.21
C THR A 3 4.64 16.50 -6.78
N LYS A 4 3.71 17.15 -6.06
CA LYS A 4 3.14 16.57 -4.86
C LYS A 4 2.29 15.40 -5.34
N ASN A 5 2.90 14.22 -5.46
CA ASN A 5 2.13 12.98 -5.53
C ASN A 5 1.48 12.85 -4.15
N ASN A 6 0.22 13.23 -4.02
CA ASN A 6 -0.52 13.00 -2.79
C ASN A 6 -0.51 11.48 -2.54
N ILE A 7 -0.34 11.04 -1.29
CA ILE A 7 -0.39 9.62 -0.97
C ILE A 7 -1.77 9.01 -1.22
N SER A 8 -2.81 9.82 -1.35
CA SER A 8 -4.10 9.40 -1.91
C SER A 8 -3.98 8.77 -3.32
N GLU A 9 -2.86 8.97 -4.04
CA GLU A 9 -2.53 8.28 -5.29
C GLU A 9 -1.77 6.95 -5.09
N LEU A 10 -1.23 6.70 -3.89
CA LEU A 10 -0.39 5.53 -3.59
C LEU A 10 -1.19 4.33 -3.07
N LEU A 11 -2.34 4.57 -2.43
CA LEU A 11 -3.19 3.50 -1.90
C LEU A 11 -4.45 3.32 -2.76
N PRO A 12 -4.86 2.07 -3.05
CA PRO A 12 -6.03 1.80 -3.87
C PRO A 12 -7.32 2.22 -3.15
N GLU A 13 -8.17 2.99 -3.84
CA GLU A 13 -9.51 3.33 -3.35
C GLU A 13 -10.46 2.14 -3.50
N VAL A 14 -11.23 1.86 -2.44
CA VAL A 14 -12.23 0.77 -2.43
C VAL A 14 -13.62 1.38 -2.58
N GLN A 15 -14.14 1.42 -3.81
CA GLN A 15 -15.43 2.09 -4.09
C GLN A 15 -16.67 1.27 -3.69
N PHE A 16 -16.58 -0.07 -3.72
CA PHE A 16 -17.73 -0.95 -3.45
C PHE A 16 -17.32 -2.17 -2.61
N PRO A 17 -17.12 -2.00 -1.29
CA PRO A 17 -16.79 -3.12 -0.42
C PRO A 17 -17.97 -4.09 -0.32
N LYS A 18 -17.80 -5.31 -0.84
CA LYS A 18 -18.83 -6.37 -0.78
C LYS A 18 -18.65 -7.33 0.40
N LYS A 19 -17.48 -7.32 1.04
CA LYS A 19 -17.13 -8.15 2.19
C LYS A 19 -16.64 -7.26 3.33
N MET A 20 -16.84 -7.71 4.57
CA MET A 20 -16.34 -6.99 5.75
C MET A 20 -14.83 -6.80 5.71
N SER A 21 -14.06 -7.80 5.28
CA SER A 21 -12.60 -7.69 5.16
C SER A 21 -12.18 -6.61 4.16
N THR A 22 -12.89 -6.46 3.05
CA THR A 22 -12.65 -5.38 2.08
C THR A 22 -13.00 -4.00 2.66
N ALA A 23 -14.08 -3.90 3.46
CA ALA A 23 -14.42 -2.67 4.16
C ALA A 23 -13.34 -2.26 5.19
N TRP A 24 -12.84 -3.23 5.96
CA TRP A 24 -11.72 -3.02 6.89
C TRP A 24 -10.44 -2.58 6.18
N CYS A 25 -10.15 -3.13 4.99
CA CYS A 25 -9.01 -2.67 4.19
C CYS A 25 -9.19 -1.21 3.75
N ALA A 26 -10.40 -0.82 3.33
CA ALA A 26 -10.69 0.55 2.92
C ALA A 26 -10.41 1.55 4.05
N GLU A 27 -10.96 1.30 5.24
CA GLU A 27 -10.77 2.13 6.43
C GLU A 27 -9.29 2.19 6.84
N ALA A 28 -8.62 1.04 6.86
CA ALA A 28 -7.19 0.99 7.20
C ALA A 28 -6.31 1.74 6.19
N PHE A 29 -6.65 1.70 4.89
CA PHE A 29 -5.89 2.43 3.87
C PHE A 29 -6.09 3.94 3.97
N GLU A 30 -7.29 4.40 4.33
CA GLU A 30 -7.56 5.83 4.56
C GLU A 30 -6.73 6.37 5.74
N GLU A 31 -6.70 5.66 6.86
CA GLU A 31 -5.89 6.02 8.02
C GLU A 31 -4.38 5.96 7.72
N LEU A 32 -3.93 4.94 6.96
CA LEU A 32 -2.55 4.85 6.51
C LEU A 32 -2.17 6.00 5.57
N ALA A 33 -3.05 6.38 4.64
CA ALA A 33 -2.79 7.53 3.76
C ALA A 33 -2.56 8.79 4.59
N THR A 34 -3.45 9.04 5.56
CA THR A 34 -3.36 10.19 6.48
C THR A 34 -2.07 10.17 7.29
N ALA A 35 -1.69 9.02 7.86
CA ALA A 35 -0.47 8.89 8.64
C ALA A 35 0.78 9.18 7.80
N VAL A 36 0.83 8.70 6.56
CA VAL A 36 1.95 8.96 5.66
C VAL A 36 2.00 10.43 5.26
N ASP A 37 0.85 11.07 4.98
CA ASP A 37 0.78 12.51 4.72
C ASP A 37 1.30 13.34 5.91
N TRP A 38 1.01 12.94 7.15
CA TRP A 38 1.54 13.62 8.34
C TRP A 38 3.05 13.43 8.50
N ILE A 39 3.56 12.23 8.22
CA ILE A 39 5.01 11.97 8.30
C ILE A 39 5.76 12.74 7.21
N GLU A 40 5.16 12.90 6.01
CA GLU A 40 5.74 13.68 4.91
C GLU A 40 6.08 15.12 5.32
N LEU A 41 5.27 15.73 6.21
CA LEU A 41 5.49 17.08 6.73
C LEU A 41 6.81 17.25 7.49
N GLY A 42 7.39 16.16 8.02
CA GLY A 42 8.65 16.17 8.78
C GLY A 42 9.84 15.55 8.07
N THR A 43 9.73 15.23 6.77
CA THR A 43 10.79 14.52 6.02
C THR A 43 12.04 15.37 5.77
N ASP A 44 11.94 16.69 5.93
CA ASP A 44 13.06 17.63 5.88
C ASP A 44 14.02 17.47 7.06
N GLN A 45 13.50 17.06 8.23
CA GLN A 45 14.28 16.78 9.44
C GLN A 45 14.90 15.38 9.46
N MET A 46 14.53 14.50 8.52
CA MET A 46 15.09 13.16 8.43
C MET A 46 16.53 13.18 7.93
N THR A 47 17.36 12.35 8.56
CA THR A 47 18.69 12.00 8.02
C THR A 47 18.57 11.34 6.65
N PRO A 48 19.64 11.34 5.82
CA PRO A 48 19.62 10.68 4.51
C PRO A 48 19.20 9.21 4.58
N LEU A 49 19.64 8.47 5.61
CA LEU A 49 19.27 7.07 5.80
C LEU A 49 17.78 6.91 6.13
N GLN A 50 17.24 7.74 7.04
CA GLN A 50 15.82 7.74 7.37
C GLN A 50 14.95 8.04 6.15
N ARG A 51 15.36 9.01 5.32
CA ARG A 51 14.64 9.32 4.07
C ARG A 51 14.67 8.15 3.09
N GLN A 52 15.79 7.44 2.95
CA GLN A 52 15.84 6.24 2.11
C GLN A 52 14.94 5.11 2.64
N VAL A 53 14.89 4.90 3.95
CA VAL A 53 13.96 3.93 4.57
C VAL A 53 12.51 4.35 4.31
N TRP A 54 12.21 5.64 4.48
CA TRP A 54 10.89 6.21 4.25
C TRP A 54 10.39 6.02 2.81
N GLU A 55 11.23 6.30 1.82
CA GLU A 55 10.89 6.07 0.41
C GLU A 55 10.61 4.61 0.09
N ARG A 56 11.34 3.67 0.72
CA ARG A 56 11.07 2.23 0.57
C ARG A 56 9.78 1.83 1.27
N TYR A 57 9.53 2.37 2.46
CA TYR A 57 8.31 2.12 3.23
C TYR A 57 7.07 2.50 2.42
N LYS A 58 7.01 3.72 1.86
CA LYS A 58 5.88 4.15 1.01
C LYS A 58 5.59 3.18 -0.13
N LYS A 59 6.63 2.75 -0.86
CA LYS A 59 6.50 1.80 -1.97
C LYS A 59 5.99 0.43 -1.50
N GLN A 60 6.50 -0.05 -0.36
CA GLN A 60 6.08 -1.33 0.21
C GLN A 60 4.63 -1.27 0.73
N THR A 61 4.21 -0.17 1.33
CA THR A 61 2.83 0.03 1.81
C THR A 61 1.84 0.06 0.65
N ALA A 62 2.16 0.76 -0.45
CA ALA A 62 1.36 0.72 -1.67
C ALA A 62 1.23 -0.71 -2.20
N GLN A 63 2.35 -1.44 -2.29
CA GLN A 63 2.34 -2.80 -2.78
C GLN A 63 1.52 -3.75 -1.89
N PHE A 64 1.65 -3.60 -0.58
CA PHE A 64 0.87 -4.36 0.40
C PHE A 64 -0.63 -4.13 0.24
N ALA A 65 -1.05 -2.87 0.05
CA ALA A 65 -2.46 -2.54 -0.10
C ALA A 65 -3.06 -3.16 -1.37
N GLU A 66 -2.33 -3.11 -2.49
CA GLU A 66 -2.71 -3.83 -3.72
C GLU A 66 -2.88 -5.33 -3.48
N ASP A 67 -1.89 -5.96 -2.83
CA ASP A 67 -1.90 -7.41 -2.60
C ASP A 67 -3.05 -7.85 -1.70
N MET A 68 -3.40 -7.05 -0.68
CA MET A 68 -4.54 -7.32 0.20
C MET A 68 -5.87 -7.31 -0.56
N LEU A 69 -6.10 -6.34 -1.46
CA LEU A 69 -7.32 -6.31 -2.27
C LEU A 69 -7.33 -7.42 -3.33
N LEU A 70 -6.17 -7.71 -3.91
CA LEU A 70 -5.99 -8.79 -4.87
C LEU A 70 -6.35 -10.15 -4.23
N ALA A 71 -5.91 -10.41 -3.00
CA ALA A 71 -6.23 -11.62 -2.24
C ALA A 71 -7.74 -11.80 -2.02
N GLU A 72 -8.44 -10.69 -1.78
CA GLU A 72 -9.88 -10.68 -1.54
C GLU A 72 -10.70 -10.96 -2.80
N GLY A 73 -10.23 -10.48 -3.96
CA GLY A 73 -10.87 -10.68 -5.26
C GLY A 73 -10.52 -12.03 -5.91
N ASP A 74 -9.28 -12.50 -5.73
CA ASP A 74 -8.76 -13.75 -6.27
C ASP A 74 -7.71 -14.34 -5.32
N ARG A 75 -8.13 -15.32 -4.53
CA ARG A 75 -7.29 -16.03 -3.55
C ARG A 75 -6.00 -16.61 -4.15
N ASN A 76 -5.99 -16.93 -5.44
CA ASN A 76 -4.83 -17.51 -6.13
C ASN A 76 -3.92 -16.44 -6.76
N ALA A 77 -4.35 -15.18 -6.81
CA ALA A 77 -3.58 -14.13 -7.45
C ALA A 77 -2.28 -13.81 -6.69
N ILE A 78 -2.29 -13.88 -5.35
CA ILE A 78 -1.06 -13.81 -4.54
C ILE A 78 -0.12 -14.98 -4.84
N ILE A 79 -0.65 -16.20 -4.94
CA ILE A 79 0.14 -17.42 -5.23
C ILE A 79 0.86 -17.28 -6.58
N ARG A 80 0.18 -16.72 -7.59
CA ARG A 80 0.77 -16.44 -8.90
C ARG A 80 1.83 -15.34 -8.84
N ARG A 81 1.56 -14.24 -8.12
CA ARG A 81 2.51 -13.12 -7.95
C ARG A 81 3.80 -13.54 -7.24
N LEU A 82 3.68 -14.44 -6.25
CA LEU A 82 4.81 -14.98 -5.50
C LEU A 82 5.50 -16.18 -6.17
N GLY A 83 5.02 -16.62 -7.34
CA GLY A 83 5.62 -17.75 -8.07
C GLY A 83 5.49 -19.09 -7.35
N PHE A 84 4.50 -19.26 -6.47
CA PHE A 84 4.27 -20.55 -5.80
C PHE A 84 3.58 -21.58 -6.69
N ASP A 85 2.85 -21.13 -7.73
CA ASP A 85 2.14 -21.99 -8.68
C ASP A 85 3.08 -22.82 -9.59
N SER A 86 4.36 -22.44 -9.69
CA SER A 86 5.36 -23.12 -10.52
C SER A 86 6.12 -24.26 -9.81
N ARG A 87 5.80 -24.56 -8.55
CA ARG A 87 6.32 -25.76 -7.86
C ARG A 87 5.32 -26.91 -7.92
N LYS A 88 5.01 -27.37 -9.14
CA LYS A 88 4.60 -28.77 -9.35
C LYS A 88 5.87 -29.58 -9.57
N SER A 89 6.32 -30.26 -8.52
CA SER A 89 7.17 -31.44 -8.62
C SER A 89 6.42 -32.64 -8.05
#